data_AF-A0A965PUB2-F1
#
_entry.id   AF-A0A965PUB2-F1
#
_cell.length_a   1.000
_cell.length_b   1.000
_cell.length_c   1.000
_cell.angle_alpha   90.00
_cell.angle_beta   90.00
_cell.angle_gamma   90.00
#
_symmetry.space_group_name_H-M   'P 1'
#
loop_
_entity.id
_entity.type
_entity.pdbx_description
1 polymer ?
#
loop_
_entity_poly.entity_id
_entity_poly.type
_entity_poly.pdbx_seq_one_letter_code
_entity_poly.pdbx_strand_id
1 'polypeptide(L)' 'MKIIVRKDPPPLDTQDYDWRAVVHPYQHGDRIGWGRTQKRAIADLLDQLGLEPSTAVEVKDESGD' A
#
# COMPACT_ATOMS: atom_id res chain seq x y z
N MET A 1 3.27 -11.79 -6.32
CA MET A 1 3.52 -10.99 -5.10
C MET A 1 2.18 -10.60 -4.52
N LYS A 2 1.99 -10.74 -3.19
CA LYS A 2 0.74 -10.33 -2.54
C LYS A 2 0.94 -8.99 -1.86
N ILE A 3 0.03 -8.04 -2.09
CA ILE A 3 0.02 -6.73 -1.48
C ILE A 3 -1.22 -6.62 -0.60
N ILE A 4 -1.00 -6.31 0.67
CA ILE A 4 -2.08 -5.96 1.60
C ILE A 4 -2.22 -4.46 1.57
N VAL A 5 -3.43 -3.99 1.29
CA VAL A 5 -3.78 -2.58 1.42
C VAL A 5 -4.72 -2.42 2.60
N ARG A 6 -4.48 -1.38 3.40
CA ARG A 6 -5.38 -1.02 4.49
C ARG A 6 -5.51 0.48 4.62
N LYS A 7 -6.69 0.93 5.03
CA LYS A 7 -6.95 2.30 5.42
C LYS A 7 -6.33 2.53 6.81
N ASP A 8 -5.36 3.43 6.89
CA ASP A 8 -4.61 3.78 8.09
C ASP A 8 -4.57 5.32 8.20
N PRO A 9 -5.74 5.96 8.42
CA PRO A 9 -5.82 7.41 8.39
C PRO A 9 -5.03 7.99 9.58
N PRO A 10 -4.10 8.93 9.35
CA PRO A 10 -3.41 9.58 10.45
C PRO A 10 -4.40 10.37 11.33
N PRO A 11 -4.06 10.65 12.60
CA PRO A 11 -4.91 11.41 13.52
C PRO A 11 -5.10 12.88 13.11
N LEU A 12 -4.31 13.37 12.15
CA LEU A 12 -4.47 14.67 11.52
C LEU A 12 -5.16 14.49 10.18
N ASP A 13 -5.94 15.47 9.75
CA ASP A 13 -6.75 15.53 8.50
C ASP A 13 -5.91 15.49 7.19
N THR A 14 -4.75 14.84 7.21
CA THR A 14 -3.86 14.68 6.08
C THR A 14 -4.34 13.48 5.26
N GLN A 15 -5.35 13.73 4.44
CA GLN A 15 -5.97 12.72 3.55
C GLN A 15 -5.00 12.09 2.54
N ASP A 16 -3.77 12.61 2.44
CA ASP A 16 -2.75 12.12 1.51
C ASP A 16 -2.13 10.78 1.93
N TYR A 17 -2.29 10.37 3.20
CA TYR A 17 -1.74 9.12 3.76
C TYR A 17 -2.81 8.15 4.27
N ASP A 18 -4.06 8.32 3.83
CA ASP A 18 -5.19 7.49 4.27
C ASP A 18 -5.00 6.00 4.00
N TRP A 19 -4.19 5.64 3.00
CA TRP A 19 -3.97 4.25 2.58
C TRP A 19 -2.52 3.86 2.67
N ARG A 20 -2.32 2.63 3.13
CA ARG A 20 -1.03 1.98 3.26
C ARG A 20 -1.02 0.64 2.53
N ALA A 21 -0.01 0.42 1.70
CA ALA A 21 0.23 -0.83 0.98
C ALA A 21 1.53 -1.48 1.46
N VAL A 22 1.49 -2.78 1.75
CA VAL A 22 2.65 -3.57 2.19
C VAL A 22 2.67 -4.93 1.51
N VAL A 23 3.86 -5.49 1.30
CA VAL A 23 3.96 -6.87 0.78
C VAL A 23 3.60 -7.89 1.86
N HIS A 24 3.04 -9.04 1.45
CA HIS A 24 2.76 -10.17 2.33
C HIS A 24 3.62 -11.40 1.96
N PRO A 25 4.23 -12.07 2.94
CA PRO A 25 4.29 -11.69 4.37
C PRO A 25 5.15 -10.44 4.59
N TYR A 26 4.71 -9.55 5.49
CA TYR A 26 5.48 -8.36 5.84
C TYR A 26 6.69 -8.75 6.69
N GLN A 27 7.88 -8.36 6.26
CA GLN A 27 9.11 -8.50 7.03
C GLN A 27 9.55 -7.14 7.55
N HIS A 28 10.25 -7.15 8.69
CA HIS A 28 10.78 -5.92 9.26
C HIS A 28 11.77 -5.27 8.29
N GLY A 29 11.49 -4.02 7.90
CA GLY A 29 12.27 -3.28 6.90
C GLY A 29 11.71 -3.34 5.47
N ASP A 30 10.61 -4.07 5.23
CA ASP A 30 9.90 -4.00 3.95
C ASP A 30 9.40 -2.60 3.64
N ARG A 31 9.38 -2.28 2.34
CA ARG A 31 8.86 -1.01 1.83
C ARG A 31 7.37 -0.92 2.10
N ILE A 32 6.94 0.32 2.35
CA ILE A 32 5.55 0.65 2.65
C ILE A 32 5.15 1.73 1.68
N GLY A 33 4.18 1.42 0.82
CA GLY A 33 3.60 2.38 -0.10
C GLY A 33 2.52 3.19 0.59
N TRP A 34 2.48 4.49 0.34
CA TRP A 34 1.48 5.38 0.92
C TRP A 34 0.67 6.11 -0.16
N GLY A 35 -0.56 6.48 0.16
CA GLY A 35 -1.30 7.40 -0.68
C GLY A 35 -2.74 7.67 -0.24
N ARG A 36 -3.36 8.66 -0.88
CA ARG A 36 -4.78 9.02 -0.66
C ARG A 36 -5.80 7.95 -1.10
N THR A 37 -5.38 6.96 -1.87
CA THR A 37 -6.24 5.85 -2.34
C THR A 37 -5.45 4.54 -2.38
N GLN A 38 -6.13 3.39 -2.30
CA GLN A 38 -5.52 2.06 -2.47
C GLN A 38 -4.59 1.99 -3.69
N LYS A 39 -5.07 2.45 -4.85
CA LYS A 39 -4.31 2.42 -6.10
C LYS A 39 -3.01 3.23 -6.02
N ARG A 40 -3.04 4.40 -5.35
CA ARG A 40 -1.84 5.21 -5.16
C ARG A 40 -0.86 4.56 -4.20
N ALA A 41 -1.34 4.01 -3.08
CA ALA A 41 -0.48 3.29 -2.14
C ALA A 41 0.21 2.08 -2.81
N ILE A 42 -0.51 1.33 -3.65
CA ILE A 42 0.08 0.21 -4.41
C ILE A 42 1.11 0.72 -5.42
N ALA A 43 0.78 1.76 -6.19
CA ALA A 43 1.71 2.32 -7.18
C ALA A 43 2.99 2.84 -6.53
N ASP A 44 2.87 3.52 -5.39
CA ASP A 44 4.00 4.00 -4.58
C ASP A 44 4.85 2.83 -4.05
N LEU A 45 4.22 1.74 -3.58
CA LEU A 45 4.95 0.53 -3.18
C LEU A 45 5.70 -0.11 -4.36
N LEU A 46 5.07 -0.23 -5.54
CA LEU A 46 5.71 -0.79 -6.73
C LEU A 46 6.89 0.05 -7.20
N ASP A 47 6.74 1.38 -7.20
CA ASP A 47 7.81 2.33 -7.51
C ASP A 47 9.00 2.18 -6.56
N GLN A 48 8.74 2.13 -5.24
CA GLN A 48 9.77 1.91 -4.22
C GLN A 48 10.51 0.56 -4.37
N LEU A 49 9.86 -0.44 -4.98
CA LEU A 49 10.45 -1.75 -5.27
C LEU A 49 11.13 -1.82 -6.65
N GLY A 50 11.06 -0.74 -7.45
CA GLY A 50 11.58 -0.70 -8.82
C GLY A 50 10.78 -1.57 -9.79
N LEU A 51 9.50 -1.81 -9.50
CA LEU A 51 8.59 -2.62 -10.30
C LEU A 51 7.70 -1.74 -11.16
N GLU A 52 7.33 -2.25 -12.33
CA GLU A 52 6.37 -1.56 -13.19
C GLU A 52 4.96 -1.57 -12.56
N PRO A 53 4.15 -0.52 -12.76
CA PRO A 53 2.78 -0.46 -12.24
C PRO A 53 1.83 -1.51 -12.83
N SER A 54 2.24 -2.16 -13.92
CA SER A 54 1.57 -3.29 -14.59
C SER A 54 1.93 -4.65 -13.97
N THR A 55 2.79 -4.69 -12.95
CA THR A 55 3.19 -5.94 -12.30
C THR A 55 1.97 -6.68 -11.76
N ALA A 56 1.82 -7.94 -12.13
CA ALA A 56 0.75 -8.79 -11.64
C ALA A 56 0.91 -9.05 -10.13
N VAL A 57 0.11 -8.36 -9.32
CA VAL A 57 0.10 -8.46 -7.86
C VAL A 57 -1.28 -8.84 -7.36
N GLU A 58 -1.32 -9.75 -6.38
CA GLU A 58 -2.56 -10.11 -5.70
C GLU A 58 -2.82 -9.08 -4.60
N VAL A 59 -3.83 -8.23 -4.81
CA VAL A 59 -4.19 -7.17 -3.85
C VAL A 59 -5.26 -7.71 -2.91
N LYS A 60 -5.00 -7.66 -1.61
CA LYS A 60 -6.00 -7.92 -0.56
C LYS A 60 -6.25 -6.64 0.21
N ASP A 61 -7.51 -6.19 0.21
CA ASP A 61 -7.95 -5.09 1.06
C ASP A 61 -8.32 -5.62 2.45
N GLU A 62 -7.75 -5.01 3.50
CA GLU A 62 -8.07 -5.31 4.91
C GLU A 62 -8.64 -4.08 5.62
N SER A 63 -9.22 -3.15 4.87
CA SER A 63 -9.83 -1.92 5.38
C SER A 63 -11.25 -2.12 5.91
N GLY A 64 -11.48 -3.18 6.67
CA GLY A 64 -12.74 -3.44 7.40
C GLY A 64 -14.00 -3.67 6.54
N ASP A 65 -14.68 -4.77 6.84
CA ASP A 65 -16.14 -4.88 6.72
C ASP A 65 -16.79 -4.04 7.83
#